data_AF-A0A3C0KGQ4-F1
#
_entry.id   AF-A0A3C0KGQ4-F1
#
_cell.length_a   1.000
_cell.length_b   1.000
_cell.length_c   1.000
_cell.angle_alpha   90.00
_cell.angle_beta   90.00
_cell.angle_gamma   90.00
#
_symmetry.space_group_name_H-M   'P 1'
#
loop_
_entity.id
_entity.type
_entity.pdbx_description
1 polymer ?
#
loop_
_entity_poly.entity_id
_entity_poly.type
_entity_poly.pdbx_seq_one_letter_code
_entity_poly.pdbx_strand_id
1 'polypeptide(L)'
;ERNAARIFNADHCYFVTNGTSTSNKMVWHHTVAPGDVVVVDRNCHKSVLHSIIMTGAVPVFLKPTRNHYGIIGPIPQSEFEIDSIRAKIRANPLLAGVDADTVKPRILTLTQSTYDGVLYNTETIKQMLDGYVDNLHFDEAWLPHAAFHPFYGTFHAMGKKRARPTHSMVYATQSIHKLLAGISQASHVLVQDSQSTRLDR
;
A
#
# COMPACT_ATOMS: atom_id res chain seq x y z
N GLU A 1 13.04 15.32 -7.83
CA GLU A 1 12.22 14.17 -8.25
C GLU A 1 12.99 13.09 -9.01
N ARG A 2 13.45 13.26 -10.27
CA ARG A 2 14.20 12.20 -10.99
C ARG A 2 15.39 11.60 -10.23
N ASN A 3 16.20 12.44 -9.58
CA ASN A 3 17.32 11.96 -8.77
C ASN A 3 16.84 11.17 -7.53
N ALA A 4 15.73 11.59 -6.90
CA ALA A 4 15.15 10.87 -5.77
C ALA A 4 14.58 9.52 -6.20
N ALA A 5 13.87 9.45 -7.33
CA ALA A 5 13.41 8.19 -7.91
C ALA A 5 14.57 7.20 -8.10
N ARG A 6 15.68 7.66 -8.69
CA ARG A 6 16.92 6.87 -8.84
C ARG A 6 17.49 6.39 -7.50
N ILE A 7 17.53 7.24 -6.47
CA ILE A 7 18.06 6.92 -5.13
C ILE A 7 17.20 5.89 -4.42
N PHE A 8 15.87 6.03 -4.50
CA PHE A 8 14.90 5.14 -3.86
C PHE A 8 14.53 3.92 -4.71
N ASN A 9 15.15 3.73 -5.88
CA ASN A 9 14.88 2.63 -6.81
C ASN A 9 13.42 2.56 -7.30
N ALA A 10 12.80 3.72 -7.51
CA ALA A 10 11.47 3.87 -8.10
C ALA A 10 11.58 4.40 -9.54
N ASP A 11 10.57 4.14 -10.37
CA ASP A 11 10.49 4.69 -11.72
C ASP A 11 10.07 6.17 -11.66
N HIS A 12 9.18 6.51 -10.73
CA HIS A 12 8.70 7.88 -10.50
C HIS A 12 8.79 8.25 -9.02
N CYS A 13 9.00 9.54 -8.76
CA CYS A 13 8.99 10.11 -7.42
C CYS A 13 8.36 11.50 -7.49
N TYR A 14 7.34 11.73 -6.67
CA TYR A 14 6.67 13.02 -6.52
C TYR A 14 6.93 13.57 -5.12
N PHE A 15 7.34 14.83 -5.06
CA PHE A 15 7.54 15.54 -3.80
C PHE A 15 6.22 16.15 -3.35
N VAL A 16 5.85 15.88 -2.09
CA VAL A 16 4.59 16.35 -1.52
C VAL A 16 4.88 17.16 -0.26
N THR A 17 4.36 18.38 -0.24
CA THR A 17 4.63 19.39 0.80
C THR A 17 3.56 19.46 1.90
N ASN A 18 2.54 18.58 1.85
CA ASN A 18 1.43 18.53 2.82
C ASN A 18 1.38 17.19 3.60
N GLY A 19 2.52 16.50 3.69
CA GLY A 19 2.71 15.26 4.43
C GLY A 19 2.14 14.02 3.74
N THR A 20 2.47 12.85 4.29
CA THR A 20 1.99 11.56 3.74
C THR A 20 0.48 11.44 3.78
N SER A 21 -0.20 12.20 4.65
CA SER A 21 -1.66 12.32 4.62
C SER A 21 -2.22 12.78 3.27
N THR A 22 -1.52 13.68 2.57
CA THR A 22 -1.89 14.12 1.21
C THR A 22 -1.36 13.14 0.17
N SER A 23 -0.14 12.61 0.36
CA SER A 23 0.42 11.57 -0.52
C SER A 23 -0.51 10.35 -0.66
N ASN A 24 -1.06 9.85 0.45
CA ASN A 24 -2.03 8.75 0.45
C ASN A 24 -3.30 9.09 -0.33
N LYS A 25 -3.79 10.34 -0.23
CA LYS A 25 -4.95 10.80 -0.99
C LYS A 25 -4.63 10.90 -2.48
N MET A 26 -3.43 11.36 -2.86
CA MET A 26 -3.00 11.43 -4.25
C MET A 26 -3.01 10.03 -4.90
N VAL A 27 -2.44 9.02 -4.23
CA VAL A 27 -2.45 7.64 -4.72
C VAL A 27 -3.89 7.12 -4.85
N TRP A 28 -4.73 7.34 -3.85
CA TRP A 28 -6.12 6.87 -3.86
C TRP A 28 -6.97 7.55 -4.95
N HIS A 29 -6.91 8.87 -5.06
CA HIS A 29 -7.66 9.60 -6.09
C HIS A 29 -7.18 9.30 -7.51
N HIS A 30 -5.94 8.84 -7.69
CA HIS A 30 -5.45 8.37 -8.98
C HIS A 30 -5.97 6.97 -9.34
N THR A 31 -6.22 6.10 -8.35
CA THR A 31 -6.40 4.65 -8.58
C THR A 31 -7.80 4.13 -8.29
N VAL A 32 -8.63 4.90 -7.58
CA VAL A 32 -9.93 4.47 -7.02
C VAL A 32 -11.04 5.42 -7.45
N ALA A 33 -12.11 4.85 -7.98
CA ALA A 33 -13.37 5.53 -8.31
C ALA A 33 -14.49 5.19 -7.30
N PRO A 34 -15.61 5.93 -7.32
CA PRO A 34 -16.76 5.61 -6.47
C PRO A 34 -17.34 4.22 -6.70
N GLY A 35 -17.67 3.52 -5.62
CA GLY A 35 -18.22 2.16 -5.66
C GLY A 35 -17.18 1.05 -5.82
N ASP A 36 -15.92 1.39 -6.12
CA ASP A 36 -14.86 0.39 -6.26
C ASP A 36 -14.60 -0.37 -4.96
N VAL A 37 -14.36 -1.68 -5.10
CA VAL A 37 -13.93 -2.53 -3.99
C VAL A 37 -12.44 -2.31 -3.74
N VAL A 38 -12.07 -2.06 -2.49
CA VAL A 38 -10.69 -1.78 -2.08
C VAL A 38 -10.29 -2.65 -0.90
N VAL A 39 -9.08 -3.20 -0.91
CA VAL A 39 -8.55 -4.01 0.20
C VAL A 39 -7.68 -3.13 1.08
N VAL A 40 -7.93 -3.12 2.38
CA VAL A 40 -7.31 -2.15 3.29
C VAL A 40 -6.87 -2.82 4.57
N ASP A 41 -5.64 -2.56 5.01
CA ASP A 41 -5.20 -2.89 6.36
C ASP A 41 -6.11 -2.23 7.41
N ARG A 42 -6.63 -3.01 8.37
CA ARG A 42 -7.45 -2.45 9.44
C ARG A 42 -6.67 -1.50 10.37
N ASN A 43 -5.34 -1.59 10.39
CA ASN A 43 -4.43 -0.67 11.07
C ASN A 43 -4.06 0.57 10.23
N CYS A 44 -4.76 0.83 9.12
CA CYS A 44 -4.45 1.97 8.28
C CYS A 44 -4.54 3.32 9.02
N HIS A 45 -3.69 4.27 8.62
CA HIS A 45 -3.72 5.62 9.13
C HIS A 45 -5.04 6.33 8.75
N LYS A 46 -5.49 7.29 9.57
CA LYS A 46 -6.72 8.08 9.34
C LYS A 46 -6.83 8.67 7.93
N SER A 47 -5.70 8.98 7.28
CA SER A 47 -5.70 9.49 5.91
C SER A 47 -6.27 8.50 4.89
N VAL A 48 -6.08 7.20 5.09
CA VAL A 48 -6.63 6.15 4.22
C VAL A 48 -8.14 6.03 4.44
N LEU A 49 -8.60 6.10 5.69
CA LEU A 49 -10.03 6.19 6.00
C LEU A 49 -10.67 7.44 5.38
N HIS A 50 -9.98 8.59 5.42
CA HIS A 50 -10.44 9.79 4.73
C HIS A 50 -10.51 9.56 3.22
N SER A 51 -9.52 8.90 2.61
CA SER A 51 -9.56 8.56 1.18
C SER A 51 -10.77 7.71 0.84
N ILE A 52 -11.09 6.67 1.63
CA ILE A 52 -12.29 5.83 1.44
C ILE A 52 -13.56 6.69 1.44
N ILE A 53 -13.69 7.60 2.41
CA ILE A 53 -14.85 8.50 2.50
C ILE A 53 -14.92 9.43 1.29
N MET A 54 -13.78 10.01 0.88
CA MET A 54 -13.71 10.98 -0.21
C MET A 54 -13.94 10.34 -1.59
N THR A 55 -13.47 9.12 -1.81
CA THR A 55 -13.66 8.41 -3.08
C THR A 55 -14.99 7.67 -3.14
N GLY A 56 -15.65 7.40 -2.01
CA GLY A 56 -16.88 6.60 -1.98
C GLY A 56 -16.63 5.12 -2.28
N ALA A 57 -15.42 4.63 -2.00
CA ALA A 57 -15.03 3.23 -2.21
C ALA A 57 -15.62 2.31 -1.13
N VAL A 58 -15.74 1.02 -1.43
CA VAL A 58 -16.26 0.01 -0.50
C VAL A 58 -15.11 -0.83 0.06
N PRO A 59 -14.74 -0.64 1.34
CA PRO A 59 -13.56 -1.29 1.89
C PRO A 59 -13.81 -2.73 2.34
N VAL A 60 -12.84 -3.59 2.05
CA VAL A 60 -12.67 -4.94 2.59
C VAL A 60 -11.43 -4.92 3.48
N PHE A 61 -11.61 -5.10 4.79
CA PHE A 61 -10.52 -4.96 5.74
C PHE A 61 -9.77 -6.27 5.99
N LEU A 62 -8.44 -6.19 6.01
CA LEU A 62 -7.56 -7.26 6.49
C LEU A 62 -7.28 -7.07 7.98
N LYS A 63 -7.50 -8.11 8.79
CA LYS A 63 -7.42 -7.99 10.25
C LYS A 63 -6.01 -8.34 10.75
N PRO A 64 -5.27 -7.40 11.37
CA PRO A 64 -4.00 -7.69 12.00
C PRO A 64 -4.19 -8.48 13.29
N THR A 65 -3.13 -9.19 13.69
CA THR A 65 -3.03 -9.78 15.03
C THR A 65 -2.69 -8.71 16.09
N ARG A 66 -2.83 -9.07 17.37
CA ARG A 66 -2.44 -8.21 18.49
C ARG A 66 -1.93 -9.08 19.63
N ASN A 67 -0.85 -8.67 20.30
CA ASN A 67 -0.35 -9.39 21.47
C ASN A 67 -0.98 -8.88 22.78
N HIS A 68 -0.62 -9.49 23.91
CA HIS A 68 -1.17 -9.15 25.22
C HIS A 68 -0.75 -7.76 25.74
N TYR A 69 0.29 -7.15 25.17
CA TYR A 69 0.70 -5.77 25.46
C TYR A 69 -0.10 -4.74 24.66
N GLY A 70 -0.96 -5.19 23.73
CA GLY A 70 -1.71 -4.32 22.84
C GLY A 70 -0.93 -3.88 21.59
N ILE A 71 0.31 -4.35 21.41
CA ILE A 71 1.12 -4.09 20.21
C ILE A 71 0.43 -4.71 19.00
N ILE A 72 0.31 -3.91 17.94
CA ILE A 72 -0.32 -4.35 16.70
C ILE A 72 0.67 -5.23 15.94
N GLY A 73 0.30 -6.49 15.77
CA GLY A 73 1.07 -7.49 15.06
C GLY A 73 0.83 -7.45 13.55
N PRO A 74 1.42 -8.39 12.80
CA PRO A 74 1.21 -8.49 11.37
C PRO A 74 -0.20 -9.01 11.07
N ILE A 75 -0.69 -8.66 9.88
CA ILE A 75 -1.75 -9.39 9.19
C ILE A 75 -1.22 -10.79 8.84
N PRO A 76 -1.90 -11.88 9.27
CA PRO A 76 -1.52 -13.25 8.90
C PRO A 76 -1.50 -13.43 7.37
N GLN A 77 -0.57 -14.25 6.85
CA GLN A 77 -0.48 -14.51 5.42
C GLN A 77 -1.81 -15.00 4.81
N SER A 78 -2.57 -15.81 5.55
CA SER A 78 -3.89 -16.32 5.15
C SER A 78 -4.92 -15.23 4.84
N GLU A 79 -4.73 -14.01 5.35
CA GLU A 79 -5.61 -12.87 5.04
C GLU A 79 -5.39 -12.32 3.63
N PHE A 80 -4.19 -12.52 3.05
CA PHE A 80 -3.83 -12.07 1.70
C PHE A 80 -4.19 -13.08 0.61
N GLU A 81 -4.61 -14.29 0.97
CA GLU A 81 -5.08 -15.28 0.00
C GLU A 81 -6.34 -14.77 -0.72
N ILE A 82 -6.40 -14.93 -2.04
CA ILE A 82 -7.49 -14.42 -2.88
C ILE A 82 -8.86 -14.94 -2.38
N ASP A 83 -8.94 -16.21 -2.00
CA ASP A 83 -10.19 -16.80 -1.50
C ASP A 83 -10.61 -16.22 -0.14
N SER A 84 -9.65 -15.83 0.71
CA SER A 84 -9.92 -15.11 1.96
C SER A 84 -10.49 -13.73 1.69
N ILE A 85 -9.94 -13.01 0.70
CA ILE A 85 -10.44 -11.70 0.28
C ILE A 85 -11.85 -11.84 -0.32
N ARG A 86 -12.09 -12.82 -1.19
CA ARG A 86 -13.41 -13.13 -1.75
C ARG A 86 -14.43 -13.48 -0.68
N ALA A 87 -14.06 -14.28 0.32
CA ALA A 87 -14.94 -14.60 1.44
C ALA A 87 -15.35 -13.34 2.22
N LYS A 88 -14.40 -12.40 2.42
CA LYS A 88 -14.72 -11.11 3.04
C LYS A 88 -15.59 -10.22 2.16
N ILE A 89 -15.42 -10.25 0.83
CA ILE A 89 -16.30 -9.57 -0.12
C ILE A 89 -17.74 -10.11 0.01
N ARG A 90 -17.91 -11.45 -0.04
CA ARG A 90 -19.22 -12.10 0.10
C ARG A 90 -19.91 -11.77 1.43
N ALA A 91 -19.13 -11.64 2.51
CA ALA A 91 -19.63 -11.31 3.84
C ALA A 91 -19.87 -9.81 4.07
N ASN A 92 -19.47 -8.92 3.14
CA ASN A 92 -19.59 -7.48 3.31
C ASN A 92 -21.02 -7.01 2.98
N PRO A 93 -21.77 -6.45 3.95
CA PRO A 93 -23.14 -5.99 3.69
C PRO A 93 -23.24 -4.88 2.63
N LEU A 94 -22.19 -4.08 2.45
CA LEU A 94 -22.13 -3.03 1.44
C LEU A 94 -21.93 -3.58 0.01
N LEU A 95 -21.61 -4.86 -0.12
CA LEU A 95 -21.42 -5.58 -1.39
C LEU A 95 -22.48 -6.67 -1.58
N ALA A 96 -23.62 -6.56 -0.88
CA ALA A 96 -24.73 -7.49 -1.05
C ALA A 96 -25.19 -7.55 -2.52
N GLY A 97 -25.24 -8.75 -3.09
CA GLY A 97 -25.61 -8.96 -4.50
C GLY A 97 -24.46 -8.80 -5.50
N VAL A 98 -23.26 -8.41 -5.05
CA VAL A 98 -22.05 -8.39 -5.89
C VAL A 98 -21.46 -9.80 -5.94
N ASP A 99 -21.19 -10.31 -7.15
CA ASP A 99 -20.47 -11.57 -7.33
C ASP A 99 -18.97 -11.39 -7.05
N ALA A 100 -18.53 -11.90 -5.89
CA ALA A 100 -17.15 -11.81 -5.43
C ALA A 100 -16.12 -12.43 -6.39
N ASP A 101 -16.52 -13.38 -7.24
CA ASP A 101 -15.59 -14.03 -8.18
C ASP A 101 -15.27 -13.13 -9.39
N THR A 102 -16.14 -12.15 -9.67
CA THR A 102 -15.95 -11.14 -10.72
C THR A 102 -15.23 -9.88 -10.23
N VAL A 103 -15.17 -9.66 -8.91
CA VAL A 103 -14.56 -8.47 -8.32
C VAL A 103 -13.04 -8.51 -8.46
N LYS A 104 -12.50 -7.43 -9.03
CA LYS A 104 -11.07 -7.11 -8.99
C LYS A 104 -10.85 -5.88 -8.12
N PRO A 105 -10.29 -6.01 -6.91
CA PRO A 105 -10.05 -4.86 -6.05
C PRO A 105 -9.09 -3.86 -6.70
N ARG A 106 -9.39 -2.56 -6.60
CA ARG A 106 -8.60 -1.53 -7.27
C ARG A 106 -7.25 -1.27 -6.62
N ILE A 107 -7.23 -1.33 -5.29
CA ILE A 107 -6.05 -1.04 -4.49
C ILE A 107 -6.00 -1.94 -3.26
N LEU A 108 -4.79 -2.41 -2.92
CA LEU A 108 -4.44 -2.83 -1.59
C LEU A 108 -3.68 -1.68 -0.92
N THR A 109 -4.14 -1.18 0.22
CA THR A 109 -3.32 -0.28 1.06
C THR A 109 -2.90 -0.98 2.34
N LEU A 110 -1.58 -1.15 2.52
CA LEU A 110 -0.96 -1.82 3.66
C LEU A 110 0.00 -0.89 4.39
N THR A 111 -0.09 -0.81 5.72
CA THR A 111 0.86 -0.04 6.53
C THR A 111 2.17 -0.80 6.72
N GLN A 112 3.29 -0.22 6.31
CA GLN A 112 4.59 -0.91 6.24
C GLN A 112 5.76 0.00 6.66
N SER A 113 6.39 -0.16 7.81
CA SER A 113 6.07 -1.05 8.92
C SER A 113 4.83 -0.60 9.68
N THR A 114 4.40 -1.42 10.64
CA THR A 114 3.57 -0.93 11.73
C THR A 114 4.34 0.13 12.55
N TYR A 115 3.62 0.89 13.37
CA TYR A 115 4.24 1.87 14.28
C TYR A 115 5.25 1.21 15.23
N ASP A 116 4.93 0.01 15.72
CA ASP A 116 5.75 -0.76 16.68
C ASP A 116 6.91 -1.52 16.00
N GLY A 117 7.16 -1.32 14.71
CA GLY A 117 8.32 -1.87 14.01
C GLY A 117 8.13 -3.27 13.41
N VAL A 118 6.90 -3.76 13.29
CA VAL A 118 6.62 -5.03 12.58
C VAL A 118 6.70 -4.79 11.08
N LEU A 119 7.54 -5.58 10.40
CA LEU A 119 7.83 -5.47 8.97
C LEU A 119 7.18 -6.61 8.19
N TYR A 120 6.54 -6.29 7.06
CA TYR A 120 6.05 -7.28 6.11
C TYR A 120 7.08 -7.62 5.05
N ASN A 121 7.10 -8.86 4.56
CA ASN A 121 7.81 -9.18 3.33
C ASN A 121 6.97 -8.68 2.14
N THR A 122 7.39 -7.59 1.51
CA THR A 122 6.63 -6.96 0.42
C THR A 122 6.64 -7.80 -0.84
N GLU A 123 7.69 -8.60 -1.07
CA GLU A 123 7.81 -9.46 -2.25
C GLU A 123 6.81 -10.62 -2.19
N THR A 124 6.59 -11.20 -0.99
CA THR A 124 5.55 -12.21 -0.79
C THR A 124 4.16 -11.64 -1.10
N ILE A 125 3.84 -10.45 -0.59
CA ILE A 125 2.53 -9.82 -0.80
C ILE A 125 2.31 -9.46 -2.28
N LYS A 126 3.35 -8.93 -2.94
CA LYS A 126 3.32 -8.65 -4.38
C LYS A 126 2.99 -9.91 -5.17
N GLN A 127 3.68 -11.02 -4.90
CA GLN A 127 3.46 -12.29 -5.60
C GLN A 127 2.06 -12.86 -5.39
N MET A 128 1.51 -12.75 -4.18
CA MET A 128 0.19 -13.29 -3.86
C MET A 128 -0.95 -12.52 -4.55
N LEU A 129 -0.76 -11.23 -4.85
CA LEU A 129 -1.84 -10.34 -5.30
C LEU A 129 -1.65 -9.75 -6.69
N ASP A 130 -0.51 -10.01 -7.34
CA ASP A 130 -0.24 -9.56 -8.71
C ASP A 130 -1.33 -10.04 -9.67
N GLY A 131 -1.92 -9.10 -10.42
CA GLY A 131 -2.99 -9.37 -11.37
C GLY A 131 -4.39 -9.58 -10.76
N TYR A 132 -4.50 -9.80 -9.45
CA TYR A 132 -5.79 -9.77 -8.74
C TYR A 132 -6.15 -8.36 -8.25
N VAL A 133 -5.16 -7.62 -7.74
CA VAL A 133 -5.30 -6.23 -7.28
C VAL A 133 -4.47 -5.32 -8.17
N ASP A 134 -5.10 -4.34 -8.83
CA ASP A 134 -4.41 -3.53 -9.84
C ASP A 134 -3.28 -2.66 -9.25
N ASN A 135 -3.44 -2.17 -8.03
CA ASN A 135 -2.50 -1.27 -7.38
C ASN A 135 -2.12 -1.77 -5.97
N LEU A 136 -0.82 -1.94 -5.72
CA LEU A 136 -0.28 -2.33 -4.42
C LEU A 136 0.36 -1.11 -3.76
N HIS A 137 -0.30 -0.56 -2.75
CA HIS A 137 0.12 0.65 -2.05
C HIS A 137 0.63 0.33 -0.65
N PHE A 138 1.93 0.48 -0.46
CA PHE A 138 2.60 0.34 0.83
C PHE A 138 2.75 1.72 1.47
N ASP A 139 2.02 1.99 2.56
CA ASP A 139 2.19 3.20 3.36
C ASP A 139 3.46 3.04 4.21
N GLU A 140 4.58 3.48 3.64
CA GLU A 140 5.92 3.46 4.23
C GLU A 140 6.30 4.71 5.01
N ALA A 141 5.31 5.39 5.61
CA ALA A 141 5.56 6.59 6.37
C ALA A 141 6.60 6.41 7.49
N TRP A 142 6.64 5.23 8.13
CA TRP A 142 7.56 4.88 9.21
C TRP A 142 8.77 4.05 8.74
N LEU A 143 8.97 3.89 7.43
CA LEU A 143 10.06 3.06 6.91
C LEU A 143 10.86 3.69 5.73
N PRO A 144 11.02 5.03 5.64
CA PRO A 144 11.68 5.62 4.49
C PRO A 144 13.19 5.30 4.40
N HIS A 145 13.82 4.92 5.51
CA HIS A 145 15.26 4.59 5.56
C HIS A 145 15.59 3.17 5.10
N ALA A 146 14.59 2.28 4.94
CA ALA A 146 14.82 0.87 4.64
C ALA A 146 15.57 0.65 3.32
N ALA A 147 15.38 1.53 2.33
CA ALA A 147 16.07 1.47 1.05
C ALA A 147 17.61 1.56 1.16
N PHE A 148 18.13 2.01 2.30
CA PHE A 148 19.55 2.31 2.49
C PHE A 148 20.32 1.31 3.35
N HIS A 149 19.66 0.27 3.88
CA HIS A 149 20.33 -0.72 4.73
C HIS A 149 19.99 -2.16 4.33
N PRO A 150 20.99 -3.05 4.10
CA PRO A 150 20.76 -4.42 3.61
C PRO A 150 19.85 -5.28 4.47
N PHE A 151 19.80 -5.04 5.79
CA PHE A 151 18.89 -5.73 6.72
C PHE A 151 17.43 -5.71 6.24
N TYR A 152 16.99 -4.60 5.66
CA TYR A 152 15.61 -4.46 5.23
C TYR A 152 15.30 -5.14 3.90
N GLY A 153 16.28 -5.80 3.26
CA GLY A 153 16.13 -6.71 2.12
C GLY A 153 14.76 -6.66 1.42
N THR A 154 13.90 -7.63 1.67
CA THR A 154 12.55 -7.73 1.08
C THR A 154 11.44 -7.05 1.90
N PHE A 155 11.80 -6.26 2.91
CA PHE A 155 10.90 -5.62 3.87
C PHE A 155 10.52 -4.18 3.51
N HIS A 156 10.71 -3.77 2.25
CA HIS A 156 10.23 -2.49 1.72
C HIS A 156 9.88 -2.63 0.24
N ALA A 157 9.02 -1.75 -0.28
CA ALA A 157 8.39 -1.87 -1.58
C ALA A 157 9.36 -1.59 -2.74
N MET A 158 10.16 -0.53 -2.64
CA MET A 158 11.02 -0.05 -3.75
C MET A 158 12.44 -0.61 -3.66
N GLY A 159 12.68 -1.74 -4.32
CA GLY A 159 13.94 -2.48 -4.25
C GLY A 159 14.74 -2.53 -5.55
N LYS A 160 16.07 -2.44 -5.45
CA LYS A 160 16.95 -2.70 -6.60
C LYS A 160 17.05 -4.21 -6.87
N LYS A 161 17.07 -4.61 -8.15
CA LYS A 161 17.26 -6.01 -8.60
C LYS A 161 16.23 -7.00 -8.06
N ARG A 162 15.01 -6.55 -7.78
CA ARG A 162 13.88 -7.42 -7.43
C ARG A 162 12.95 -7.57 -8.64
N ALA A 163 12.30 -8.72 -8.75
CA ALA A 163 11.31 -8.93 -9.79
C ALA A 163 10.15 -7.94 -9.56
N ARG A 164 9.75 -7.25 -10.63
CA ARG A 164 8.55 -6.41 -10.60
C ARG A 164 7.31 -7.29 -10.75
N PRO A 165 6.16 -6.88 -10.19
CA PRO A 165 4.90 -7.53 -10.55
C PRO A 165 4.68 -7.47 -12.07
N THR A 166 4.00 -8.48 -12.60
CA THR A 166 3.67 -8.58 -14.02
C THR A 166 2.67 -7.49 -14.38
N HIS A 167 1.62 -7.35 -13.58
CA HIS A 167 0.46 -6.52 -13.89
C HIS A 167 0.31 -5.36 -12.91
N SER A 168 0.43 -5.62 -11.61
CA SER A 168 0.08 -4.66 -10.57
C SER A 168 1.11 -3.54 -10.44
N MET A 169 0.63 -2.29 -10.43
CA MET A 169 1.46 -1.12 -10.15
C MET A 169 1.80 -1.07 -8.65
N VAL A 170 3.01 -0.65 -8.30
CA VAL A 170 3.43 -0.54 -6.89
C VAL A 170 3.62 0.91 -6.50
N TYR A 171 3.05 1.29 -5.36
CA TYR A 171 3.18 2.62 -4.76
C TYR A 171 3.78 2.49 -3.37
N ALA A 172 4.66 3.43 -3.02
CA ALA A 172 5.11 3.61 -1.65
C ALA A 172 5.00 5.08 -1.26
N THR A 173 4.35 5.36 -0.14
CA THR A 173 4.28 6.73 0.40
C THR A 173 5.13 6.85 1.64
N GLN A 174 5.93 7.92 1.75
CA GLN A 174 6.97 8.02 2.77
C GLN A 174 6.92 9.39 3.44
N SER A 175 6.96 9.43 4.78
CA SER A 175 7.08 10.68 5.53
C SER A 175 8.56 10.98 5.73
N ILE A 176 9.13 11.85 4.90
CA ILE A 176 10.55 12.19 4.98
C ILE A 176 10.87 12.82 6.33
N HIS A 177 9.98 13.63 6.87
CA HIS A 177 10.14 14.28 8.18
C HIS A 177 10.03 13.36 9.40
N LYS A 178 9.68 12.08 9.23
CA LYS A 178 9.61 11.16 10.38
C LYS A 178 10.95 10.54 10.70
N LEU A 179 11.57 9.86 9.73
CA LEU A 179 12.81 9.08 9.94
C LEU A 179 13.89 9.37 8.89
N LEU A 180 13.73 10.42 8.08
CA LEU A 180 14.78 10.99 7.23
C LEU A 180 14.97 12.49 7.55
N ALA A 181 15.86 13.14 6.81
CA ALA A 181 16.08 14.58 6.90
C ALA A 181 15.07 15.34 6.02
N GLY A 182 13.98 15.80 6.63
CA GLY A 182 12.99 16.67 5.98
C GLY A 182 12.24 17.53 6.97
N ILE A 183 11.87 18.75 6.57
CA ILE A 183 10.98 19.60 7.38
C ILE A 183 9.61 18.96 7.54
N SER A 184 8.92 19.23 8.64
CA SER A 184 7.53 18.81 8.84
C SER A 184 6.69 19.05 7.58
N GLN A 185 5.82 18.09 7.26
CA GLN A 185 5.03 18.02 6.02
C GLN A 185 5.78 17.59 4.74
N ALA A 186 7.11 17.43 4.75
CA ALA A 186 7.81 16.83 3.60
C ALA A 186 7.51 15.33 3.48
N SER A 187 7.09 14.88 2.30
CA SER A 187 6.79 13.47 1.99
C SER A 187 7.06 13.13 0.53
N HIS A 188 7.20 11.84 0.22
CA HIS A 188 7.31 11.33 -1.15
C HIS A 188 6.14 10.41 -1.49
N VAL A 189 5.74 10.43 -2.75
CA VAL A 189 5.07 9.31 -3.43
C VAL A 189 6.08 8.68 -4.37
N LEU A 190 6.41 7.41 -4.16
CA LEU A 190 7.23 6.61 -5.05
C LEU A 190 6.31 5.68 -5.85
N VAL A 191 6.58 5.55 -7.15
CA VAL A 191 5.82 4.65 -8.03
C VAL A 191 6.79 3.77 -8.80
N GLN A 192 6.46 2.49 -8.88
CA GLN A 192 7.15 1.50 -9.70
C GLN A 192 6.16 0.93 -10.72
N ASP A 193 6.56 1.03 -11.99
CA ASP A 193 5.85 0.43 -13.11
C ASP A 193 5.85 -1.09 -12.95
N SER A 194 4.78 -1.75 -13.38
CA SER A 194 4.77 -3.20 -13.54
C SER A 194 5.49 -3.58 -14.84
N GLN A 195 5.57 -4.88 -15.15
CA GLN A 195 6.16 -5.32 -16.41
C GLN A 195 5.28 -4.94 -17.62
N SER A 196 3.95 -5.01 -17.46
CA SER A 196 2.99 -4.76 -18.56
C SER A 196 2.33 -3.38 -18.50
N THR A 197 2.37 -2.71 -17.35
CA THR A 197 1.61 -1.47 -17.09
C THR A 197 2.57 -0.38 -16.63
N ARG A 198 2.40 0.82 -17.18
CA ARG A 198 3.16 2.01 -16.80
C ARG A 198 2.24 3.04 -16.18
N LEU A 199 2.79 3.91 -15.35
CA LEU A 199 2.06 5.05 -14.82
C LEU A 199 1.56 5.94 -15.96
N ASP A 200 0.25 6.19 -15.99
CA ASP A 200 -0.39 7.06 -16.96
C ASP A 200 0.06 8.51 -16.73
N ARG A 201 0.40 9.24 -17.79
CA ARG A 201 1.07 10.55 -17.73
C ARG A 201 0.17 11.71 -18.13
#